data_AF-A0A496X8Q9-F1
#
_entry.id   AF-A0A496X8Q9-F1
#
_cell.length_a   1.000
_cell.length_b   1.000
_cell.length_c   1.000
_cell.angle_alpha   90.00
_cell.angle_beta   90.00
_cell.angle_gamma   90.00
#
_symmetry.space_group_name_H-M   'P 1'
#
loop_
_entity.id
_entity.type
_entity.pdbx_description
1 polymer ?
#
loop_
_entity_poly.entity_id
_entity_poly.type
_entity_poly.pdbx_seq_one_letter_code
_entity_poly.pdbx_strand_id
1 'polypeptide(L)'
;MHVLPRGFHRIRHYGWMANTHRVDKLVRARDLLAVENDDAPRDASEVQETEPVSPWTCPSCAAPMIVIGVLESSHAPRGPPLERVP
;
A
#
# COMPACT_ATOMS: atom_id res chain seq x y z
N MET A 1 -10.93 4.55 4.61
CA MET A 1 -10.50 5.98 4.68
C MET A 1 -9.28 6.07 5.59
N HIS A 2 -8.08 6.31 5.05
CA HIS A 2 -6.87 6.43 5.86
C HIS A 2 -6.94 7.73 6.70
N VAL A 3 -7.02 7.57 8.02
CA VAL A 3 -6.87 8.69 8.96
C VAL A 3 -5.37 8.86 9.16
N LEU A 4 -4.88 10.05 8.83
CA LEU A 4 -3.46 10.33 8.90
C LEU A 4 -3.09 10.63 10.38
N PRO A 5 -2.05 10.00 10.95
CA PRO A 5 -1.67 10.23 12.35
C PRO A 5 -1.39 11.72 12.63
N ARG A 6 -1.57 12.15 13.88
CA ARG A 6 -1.28 13.53 14.29
C ARG A 6 0.16 13.91 13.93
N GLY A 7 0.33 15.10 13.34
CA GLY A 7 1.64 15.61 12.90
C GLY A 7 1.98 15.29 11.45
N PHE A 8 1.24 14.42 10.78
CA PHE A 8 1.45 14.12 9.37
C PHE A 8 0.52 15.00 8.51
N HIS A 9 1.08 15.61 7.47
CA HIS A 9 0.32 16.41 6.50
C HIS A 9 -0.30 15.49 5.43
N ARG A 10 -1.59 15.68 5.13
CA ARG A 10 -2.25 14.97 4.02
C ARG A 10 -1.71 15.50 2.70
N ILE A 11 -0.70 14.81 2.16
CA ILE A 11 -0.19 15.06 0.81
C ILE A 11 -1.27 14.59 -0.17
N ARG A 12 -1.86 15.55 -0.88
CA ARG A 12 -2.72 15.26 -2.03
C ARG A 12 -1.81 15.20 -3.26
N HIS A 13 -1.71 14.03 -3.87
CA HIS A 13 -0.97 13.89 -5.13
C HIS A 13 -1.80 14.50 -6.27
N TYR A 14 -1.32 15.59 -6.84
CA TYR A 14 -1.88 16.23 -8.03
C TYR A 14 -0.94 16.02 -9.23
N GLY A 15 -1.49 16.03 -10.45
CA GLY A 15 -0.71 15.91 -11.68
C GLY A 15 -0.44 14.47 -12.12
N TRP A 16 0.76 14.21 -12.63
CA TRP A 16 1.12 12.96 -13.33
C TRP A 16 0.95 11.68 -12.47
N MET A 17 1.18 11.79 -11.15
CA MET A 17 1.01 10.70 -10.18
C MET A 17 -0.35 10.73 -9.45
N ALA A 18 -1.28 11.59 -9.85
CA ALA A 18 -2.63 11.59 -9.29
C ALA A 18 -3.36 10.29 -9.67
N ASN A 19 -4.08 9.71 -8.71
CA ASN A 19 -4.66 8.37 -8.89
C ASN A 19 -5.66 8.29 -10.06
N THR A 20 -6.32 9.40 -10.40
CA THR A 20 -7.29 9.48 -11.52
C THR A 20 -6.67 9.29 -12.89
N HIS A 21 -5.39 9.63 -13.08
CA HIS A 21 -4.69 9.48 -14.35
C HIS A 21 -3.52 8.50 -14.25
N ARG A 22 -3.27 7.95 -13.06
CA ARG A 22 -2.07 7.15 -12.77
C ARG A 22 -1.89 5.99 -13.73
N VAL A 23 -2.97 5.30 -14.09
CA VAL A 23 -2.95 4.15 -15.00
C VAL A 23 -2.50 4.59 -16.40
N ASP A 24 -3.26 5.48 -17.05
CA ASP A 24 -2.96 5.97 -18.40
C ASP A 24 -1.57 6.62 -18.51
N LYS A 25 -1.18 7.33 -17.45
CA LYS A 25 0.10 8.03 -17.37
C LYS A 25 1.29 7.12 -17.12
N LEU A 26 1.08 5.99 -16.44
CA LEU A 26 2.10 4.94 -16.25
C LEU A 26 2.39 4.24 -17.58
N VAL A 27 1.35 3.85 -18.32
CA VAL A 27 1.49 3.21 -19.64
C VAL A 27 2.33 4.09 -20.55
N ARG A 28 1.95 5.36 -20.71
CA ARG A 28 2.67 6.32 -21.54
C ARG A 28 4.14 6.51 -21.12
N ALA A 29 4.42 6.43 -19.82
CA ALA A 29 5.79 6.59 -19.33
C ALA A 29 6.65 5.36 -19.63
N ARG A 30 6.08 4.16 -19.52
CA ARG A 30 6.76 2.91 -19.91
C ARG A 30 7.06 2.89 -21.41
N ASP A 31 6.12 3.34 -22.24
CA ASP A 31 6.31 3.49 -23.69
C ASP A 31 7.50 4.42 -24.02
N LEU A 32 7.55 5.58 -23.36
CA LEU A 32 8.65 6.56 -23.55
C LEU A 32 10.00 6.04 -23.07
N LEU A 33 10.01 5.22 -22.02
CA LEU A 33 11.21 4.62 -21.46
C LEU A 33 11.62 3.32 -22.18
N ALA A 34 10.85 2.88 -23.18
CA ALA A 34 11.03 1.60 -23.87
C ALA A 34 11.14 0.41 -22.89
N VAL A 35 10.36 0.47 -21.80
CA VAL A 35 10.29 -0.61 -20.80
C VAL A 35 9.16 -1.53 -21.21
N GLU A 36 9.46 -2.83 -21.33
CA GLU A 36 8.44 -3.85 -21.58
C GLU A 36 7.41 -3.86 -20.44
N ASN A 37 6.13 -3.81 -20.80
CA ASN A 37 5.03 -3.93 -19.85
C ASN A 37 4.98 -5.37 -19.35
N ASP A 38 5.67 -5.66 -18.25
CA ASP A 38 5.39 -6.83 -17.40
C ASP A 38 4.07 -6.57 -16.64
N ASP A 39 2.98 -6.47 -17.40
CA ASP A 39 1.60 -6.46 -16.88
C ASP A 39 1.07 -7.91 -16.73
N ALA A 40 1.97 -8.90 -16.78
CA ALA A 40 1.63 -10.24 -16.32
C ALA A 40 1.01 -10.09 -14.92
N PRO A 41 -0.19 -10.66 -14.69
CA PRO A 41 -0.61 -10.90 -13.33
C PRO A 41 0.58 -11.60 -12.69
N ARG A 42 1.21 -10.97 -11.70
CA ARG A 42 1.92 -11.77 -10.72
C ARG A 42 0.79 -12.61 -10.13
N ASP A 43 0.64 -13.82 -10.68
CA ASP A 43 0.07 -14.91 -9.93
C ASP A 43 0.70 -14.76 -8.56
N ALA A 44 -0.14 -14.69 -7.54
CA ALA A 44 0.32 -14.80 -6.18
C ALA A 44 0.93 -16.21 -6.09
N SER A 45 2.14 -16.38 -6.64
CA SER A 45 2.95 -17.56 -6.49
C SER A 45 2.98 -17.76 -5.00
N GLU A 46 2.47 -18.92 -4.60
CA GLU A 46 2.42 -19.39 -3.23
C GLU A 46 3.59 -18.79 -2.49
N VAL A 47 3.28 -17.89 -1.55
CA VAL A 47 4.26 -17.41 -0.60
C VAL A 47 4.73 -18.69 0.08
N GLN A 48 5.87 -19.21 -0.37
CA GLN A 48 6.52 -20.31 0.33
C GLN A 48 6.61 -19.83 1.77
N GLU A 49 6.05 -20.62 2.67
CA GLU A 49 6.04 -20.39 4.11
C GLU A 49 7.50 -20.46 4.60
N THR A 50 8.26 -19.43 4.29
CA THR A 50 9.52 -19.14 4.94
C THR A 50 9.15 -18.62 6.32
N GLU A 51 9.72 -19.25 7.36
CA GLU A 51 9.73 -18.76 8.73
C GLU A 51 9.65 -17.23 8.74
N PRO A 52 8.67 -16.62 9.43
CA PRO A 52 8.40 -15.20 9.31
C PRO A 52 9.62 -14.41 9.78
N VAL A 53 10.48 -14.03 8.84
CA VAL A 53 11.55 -13.09 9.10
C VAL A 53 10.85 -11.78 9.39
N SER A 54 10.96 -11.34 10.64
CA SER A 54 10.46 -10.04 11.05
C SER A 54 10.99 -8.98 10.09
N PRO A 55 10.12 -8.20 9.43
CA PRO A 55 10.58 -7.08 8.60
C PRO A 55 11.21 -5.97 9.46
N TRP A 56 11.13 -6.08 10.80
CA TRP A 56 11.67 -5.11 11.74
C TRP A 56 12.93 -5.64 12.42
N THR A 57 13.95 -4.80 12.36
CA THR A 57 15.26 -5.06 12.95
C THR A 57 15.50 -4.12 14.13
N CYS A 58 16.02 -4.62 15.24
CA CYS A 58 16.34 -3.79 16.41
C CYS A 58 17.45 -2.78 16.06
N PRO A 59 17.26 -1.47 16.28
CA PRO A 59 18.26 -0.45 15.94
C PRO A 59 19.53 -0.51 16.80
N SER A 60 19.50 -1.24 17.92
CA SER A 60 20.64 -1.38 18.84
C SER A 60 21.49 -2.63 18.55
N CYS A 61 20.84 -3.77 18.29
CA CYS A 61 21.53 -5.06 18.17
C CYS A 61 21.33 -5.79 16.84
N ALA A 62 20.60 -5.20 15.89
CA ALA A 62 20.28 -5.78 14.58
C ALA A 62 19.54 -7.14 14.60
N ALA A 63 19.04 -7.57 15.76
CA ALA A 63 18.24 -8.79 15.86
C ALA A 63 16.82 -8.61 15.28
N PRO A 64 16.21 -9.68 14.76
CA PRO A 64 14.81 -9.65 14.33
C PRO A 64 13.88 -9.41 15.53
N MET A 65 12.93 -8.50 15.38
CA MET A 65 11.95 -8.22 16.45
C MET A 65 10.80 -9.23 16.42
N ILE A 66 10.34 -9.67 17.59
CA ILE A 66 9.21 -10.61 17.72
C ILE A 66 7.93 -9.82 17.99
N VAL A 67 6.84 -10.15 17.29
CA VAL A 67 5.52 -9.55 17.54
C VAL A 67 4.90 -10.22 18.77
N ILE A 68 4.75 -9.47 19.87
CA ILE A 68 4.17 -9.99 21.13
C ILE A 68 2.64 -9.82 21.23
N GLY A 69 2.05 -9.06 20.29
CA GLY A 69 0.61 -8.82 20.26
C GLY A 69 0.22 -7.83 19.17
N VAL A 70 -1.02 -7.96 18.69
CA VAL A 70 -1.63 -7.02 17.75
C VAL A 70 -2.74 -6.30 18.49
N LEU A 71 -2.68 -4.97 18.54
CA LEU A 71 -3.75 -4.16 19.11
C LEU A 71 -4.82 -3.97 18.04
N GLU A 72 -6.05 -4.41 18.32
CA GLU A 72 -7.17 -4.21 17.41
C GLU A 72 -7.56 -2.72 17.36
N SER A 73 -7.98 -2.26 16.17
CA SER A 73 -8.54 -0.92 16.04
C SER A 73 -9.85 -0.83 16.82
N SER A 74 -9.94 0.09 17.78
CA SER A 74 -11.16 0.35 18.53
C SER A 74 -12.31 0.94 17.68
N HIS A 75 -12.03 1.29 16.42
CA HIS A 75 -13.01 1.86 15.50
C HIS A 75 -13.08 1.05 14.22
N ALA A 76 -14.30 0.66 13.84
CA ALA A 76 -14.57 0.13 12.52
C ALA A 76 -14.35 1.24 11.47
N PRO A 77 -13.68 0.97 10.34
CA PRO A 77 -13.64 1.92 9.24
C PRO A 77 -15.07 2.21 8.81
N ARG A 78 -15.46 3.50 8.77
CA ARG A 78 -16.79 3.89 8.28
C ARG A 78 -16.99 3.32 6.88
N GLY A 79 -18.06 2.55 6.70
CA GLY A 79 -18.52 2.11 5.39
C GLY A 79 -18.86 3.30 4.49
N PRO A 80 -18.89 3.12 3.16
CA PRO A 80 -19.40 4.14 2.25
C PRO A 80 -20.83 4.53 2.65
N PRO A 81 -21.24 5.79 2.40
CA PRO A 81 -22.63 6.20 2.63
C PRO A 81 -23.59 5.28 1.87
N LEU A 82 -24.71 4.92 2.50
CA LEU A 82 -25.77 4.17 1.82
C LEU A 82 -26.23 4.97 0.59
N GLU A 83 -26.36 4.28 -0.55
CA GLU A 83 -26.87 4.89 -1.77
C GLU A 83 -28.20 5.58 -1.48
N ARG A 84 -28.33 6.84 -1.93
CA ARG A 84 -29.64 7.50 -1.90
C ARG A 84 -30.52 6.76 -2.90
N VAL A 85 -31.51 6.05 -2.38
CA VAL A 85 -32.62 5.53 -3.17
C VAL A 85 -33.35 6.72 -3.81
N PRO A 86 -33.67 6.67 -5.11
CA PRO A 86 -34.33 7.76 -5.84
C PRO A 86 -35.69 8.15 -5.27
#